data_AF-A0A9Q4NSR9-F1
#
_entry.id   AF-A0A9Q4NSR9-F1
#
_cell.length_a   1.000
_cell.length_b   1.000
_cell.length_c   1.000
_cell.angle_alpha   90.00
_cell.angle_beta   90.00
_cell.angle_gamma   90.00
#
_symmetry.space_group_name_H-M   'P 1'
#
loop_
_entity.id
_entity.type
_entity.pdbx_description
1 polymer ?
#
loop_
_entity_poly.entity_id
_entity_poly.type
_entity_poly.pdbx_seq_one_letter_code
_entity_poly.pdbx_strand_id
1 'polypeptide(L)'
;MNPRIPVNAFGLVLRAVIAAAVLMGANLARLPLAPYVDETLLFCLTPLLVVAFVVVWVHYVERSGIRWHGVWGLVGGTLVVAVPMVLGWAVLWVILGRGPEMPEAAEAGDYPVVAIVAWILVRAYLLQGIPEELLFRGWLFDVTRHREALTVVWTTAAFTLIHLTSSGGQQSTLDHVVYLAMPFGMSILGAALVYCFGSFWWAAGSHGGMHLMLAVLSLAFPVELGNLAWLVLGLAQTLAGALLLWWRNVQLRDSENLV
;
A
#
# COMPACT_ATOMS: atom_id res chain seq x y z
N MET A 1 20.11 -8.88 -19.00
CA MET A 1 21.21 -7.89 -19.10
C MET A 1 21.39 -7.26 -17.74
N ASN A 2 22.59 -6.86 -17.34
CA ASN A 2 22.80 -6.26 -16.02
C ASN A 2 22.18 -4.84 -15.96
N PRO A 3 21.53 -4.46 -14.85
CA PRO A 3 21.00 -3.11 -14.67
C PRO A 3 22.14 -2.08 -14.75
N ARG A 4 21.82 -0.86 -15.19
CA ARG A 4 22.79 0.25 -15.31
C ARG A 4 23.27 0.75 -13.95
N ILE A 5 22.43 0.64 -12.93
CA ILE A 5 22.77 0.97 -11.54
C ILE A 5 23.10 -0.35 -10.81
N PRO A 6 24.23 -0.43 -10.09
CA PRO A 6 24.61 -1.64 -9.37
C PRO A 6 23.55 -2.04 -8.33
N VAL A 7 23.48 -3.34 -8.02
CA VAL A 7 22.62 -3.89 -6.96
C VAL A 7 23.45 -4.04 -5.69
N ASN A 8 23.82 -2.91 -5.11
CA ASN A 8 24.52 -2.77 -3.83
C ASN A 8 23.79 -1.74 -2.96
N ALA A 9 24.26 -1.49 -1.73
CA ALA A 9 23.58 -0.59 -0.79
C ALA A 9 23.28 0.80 -1.40
N PHE A 10 24.26 1.42 -2.07
CA PHE A 10 24.07 2.70 -2.76
C PHE A 10 22.98 2.62 -3.83
N GLY A 11 23.03 1.60 -4.69
CA GLY A 11 22.05 1.43 -5.75
C GLY A 11 20.64 1.13 -5.24
N LEU A 12 20.48 0.48 -4.08
CA LEU A 12 19.18 0.27 -3.46
C LEU A 12 18.62 1.58 -2.87
N VAL A 13 19.45 2.34 -2.15
CA VAL A 13 19.06 3.65 -1.60
C VAL A 13 18.67 4.62 -2.72
N LEU A 14 19.46 4.69 -3.79
CA LEU A 14 19.18 5.55 -4.93
C LEU A 14 17.81 5.22 -5.55
N ARG A 15 17.49 3.93 -5.74
CA ARG A 15 16.19 3.53 -6.28
C ARG A 15 15.03 3.86 -5.33
N ALA A 16 15.23 3.70 -4.01
CA ALA A 16 14.23 4.07 -3.02
C ALA A 16 13.94 5.59 -3.04
N VAL A 17 14.99 6.42 -3.13
CA VAL A 17 14.87 7.88 -3.25
C VAL A 17 14.13 8.27 -4.54
N ILE A 18 14.45 7.61 -5.66
CA ILE A 18 13.80 7.88 -6.94
C ILE A 18 12.33 7.45 -6.91
N ALA A 19 12.01 6.28 -6.35
CA ALA A 19 10.63 5.85 -6.18
C ALA A 19 9.82 6.84 -5.33
N ALA A 20 10.40 7.31 -4.22
CA ALA A 20 9.79 8.35 -3.38
C ALA A 20 9.56 9.65 -4.16
N ALA A 21 10.59 10.15 -4.86
CA ALA A 21 10.51 11.39 -5.63
C ALA A 21 9.47 11.31 -6.76
N VAL A 22 9.34 10.15 -7.42
CA VAL A 22 8.33 9.92 -8.46
C VAL A 22 6.93 9.95 -7.87
N LEU A 23 6.70 9.26 -6.75
CA LEU A 23 5.40 9.25 -6.09
C LEU A 23 5.00 10.65 -5.61
N MET A 24 5.92 11.34 -4.91
CA MET A 24 5.69 12.71 -4.42
C MET A 24 5.48 13.68 -5.60
N GLY A 25 6.31 13.60 -6.63
CA GLY A 25 6.19 14.43 -7.84
C GLY A 25 4.87 14.19 -8.58
N ALA A 26 4.44 12.93 -8.72
CA ALA A 26 3.16 12.60 -9.34
C ALA A 26 1.98 13.16 -8.53
N ASN A 27 2.07 13.14 -7.20
CA ASN A 27 1.07 13.75 -6.34
C ASN A 27 1.06 15.29 -6.43
N LEU A 28 2.23 15.93 -6.46
CA LEU A 28 2.36 17.38 -6.60
C LEU A 28 1.89 17.89 -7.96
N ALA A 29 2.04 17.10 -9.02
CA ALA A 29 1.60 17.45 -10.37
C ALA A 29 0.08 17.70 -10.47
N ARG A 30 -0.71 17.19 -9.50
CA ARG A 30 -2.15 17.44 -9.42
C ARG A 30 -2.49 18.85 -8.92
N LEU A 31 -1.64 19.45 -8.08
CA LEU A 31 -1.95 20.70 -7.38
C LEU A 31 -2.27 21.88 -8.32
N PRO A 32 -1.53 22.14 -9.40
CA PRO A 32 -1.84 23.25 -10.31
C PRO A 32 -3.15 23.05 -11.07
N LEU A 33 -3.64 21.81 -11.17
CA LEU A 33 -4.85 21.43 -11.90
C LEU A 33 -6.11 21.40 -11.03
N ALA A 34 -5.94 21.40 -9.70
CA ALA A 34 -7.03 21.34 -8.71
C ALA A 34 -8.17 22.35 -8.94
N PRO A 35 -7.91 23.61 -9.35
CA PRO A 35 -9.00 24.56 -9.60
C PRO A 35 -9.84 24.27 -10.85
N TYR A 36 -9.38 23.38 -11.74
CA TYR A 36 -9.93 23.23 -13.10
C TYR A 36 -10.53 21.84 -13.37
N VAL A 37 -10.22 20.85 -12.54
CA VAL A 37 -10.55 19.44 -12.79
C VAL A 37 -11.13 18.82 -11.52
N ASP A 38 -12.15 17.99 -11.69
CA ASP A 38 -12.73 17.20 -10.60
C ASP A 38 -11.66 16.37 -9.85
N GLU A 39 -11.77 16.31 -8.53
CA GLU A 39 -10.78 15.64 -7.67
C GLU A 39 -10.62 14.15 -8.03
N THR A 40 -11.73 13.46 -8.31
CA THR A 40 -11.71 12.04 -8.70
C THR A 40 -10.93 11.84 -9.99
N LEU A 41 -11.11 12.73 -10.97
CA LEU A 41 -10.35 12.72 -12.22
C LEU A 41 -8.87 13.07 -12.00
N LEU A 42 -8.57 13.98 -11.08
CA LEU A 42 -7.19 14.32 -10.72
C LEU A 42 -6.46 13.15 -10.07
N PHE A 43 -7.15 12.35 -9.25
CA PHE A 43 -6.56 11.16 -8.63
C PHE A 43 -6.11 10.12 -9.65
N CYS A 44 -6.74 10.08 -10.84
CA CYS A 44 -6.31 9.23 -11.95
C CYS A 44 -4.97 9.69 -12.59
N LEU A 45 -4.52 10.92 -12.36
CA LEU A 45 -3.23 11.40 -12.90
C LEU A 45 -2.03 10.72 -12.24
N THR A 46 -2.07 10.50 -10.92
CA THR A 46 -0.99 9.87 -10.16
C THR A 46 -0.57 8.51 -10.75
N PRO A 47 -1.47 7.52 -10.94
CA PRO A 47 -1.08 6.23 -11.49
C PRO A 47 -0.60 6.32 -12.94
N LEU A 48 -1.12 7.23 -13.75
CA LEU A 48 -0.63 7.43 -15.13
C LEU A 48 0.84 7.87 -15.15
N LEU A 49 1.19 8.86 -14.33
CA LEU A 49 2.57 9.36 -14.24
C LEU A 49 3.52 8.30 -13.68
N VAL A 50 3.10 7.58 -12.63
CA VAL A 50 3.90 6.51 -12.01
C VAL A 50 4.11 5.34 -12.98
N VAL A 51 3.05 4.88 -13.66
CA VAL A 51 3.15 3.79 -14.65
C VAL A 51 4.07 4.19 -15.80
N ALA A 52 3.90 5.38 -16.35
CA ALA A 52 4.76 5.88 -17.43
C ALA A 52 6.24 5.92 -17.01
N PHE A 53 6.52 6.48 -15.82
CA PHE A 53 7.87 6.50 -15.28
C PHE A 53 8.44 5.09 -15.13
N VAL A 54 7.71 4.19 -14.44
CA VAL A 54 8.19 2.84 -14.13
C VAL A 54 8.47 2.04 -15.39
N VAL A 55 7.58 2.10 -16.39
CA VAL A 55 7.78 1.39 -17.68
C VAL A 55 9.07 1.85 -18.35
N VAL A 56 9.29 3.17 -18.45
CA VAL A 56 10.50 3.73 -19.06
C VAL A 56 11.73 3.38 -18.23
N TRP A 57 11.68 3.60 -16.92
CA TRP A 57 12.80 3.37 -16.01
C TRP A 57 13.25 1.91 -16.02
N VAL A 58 12.32 0.97 -15.82
CA VAL A 58 12.62 -0.45 -15.75
C VAL A 58 13.18 -0.97 -17.07
N HIS A 59 12.64 -0.49 -18.20
CA HIS A 59 13.15 -0.87 -19.52
C HIS A 59 14.59 -0.38 -19.76
N TYR A 60 14.87 0.90 -19.49
CA TYR A 60 16.16 1.50 -19.85
C TYR A 60 17.25 1.37 -18.77
N VAL A 61 16.88 1.49 -17.50
CA VAL A 61 17.82 1.48 -16.36
C VAL A 61 17.96 0.09 -15.78
N GLU A 62 16.85 -0.59 -15.47
CA GLU A 62 16.93 -1.95 -14.92
C GLU A 62 17.19 -3.01 -15.99
N ARG A 63 16.92 -2.70 -17.26
CA ARG A 63 17.04 -3.61 -18.41
C ARG A 63 16.24 -4.90 -18.18
N SER A 64 15.07 -4.74 -17.56
CA SER A 64 14.10 -5.79 -17.26
C SER A 64 12.69 -5.33 -17.69
N GLY A 65 11.65 -6.01 -17.22
CA GLY A 65 10.26 -5.67 -17.48
C GLY A 65 9.39 -5.86 -16.24
N ILE A 66 8.24 -5.19 -16.21
CA ILE A 66 7.25 -5.34 -15.14
C ILE A 66 6.38 -6.57 -15.37
N ARG A 67 6.12 -7.32 -14.30
CA ARG A 67 5.23 -8.48 -14.30
C ARG A 67 3.77 -8.03 -14.14
N TRP A 68 3.13 -7.69 -15.24
CA TRP A 68 1.74 -7.20 -15.27
C TRP A 68 0.64 -8.26 -15.11
N HIS A 69 0.99 -9.55 -15.14
CA HIS A 69 0.00 -10.63 -15.02
C HIS A 69 -0.60 -10.71 -13.60
N GLY A 70 -1.80 -11.29 -13.50
CA GLY A 70 -2.45 -11.52 -12.20
C GLY A 70 -3.25 -10.34 -11.65
N VAL A 71 -3.88 -9.53 -12.50
CA VAL A 71 -4.73 -8.38 -12.09
C VAL A 71 -5.84 -8.75 -11.11
N TRP A 72 -6.32 -10.00 -11.15
CA TRP A 72 -7.24 -10.58 -10.16
C TRP A 72 -6.71 -10.53 -8.73
N GLY A 73 -5.39 -10.38 -8.55
CA GLY A 73 -4.77 -10.09 -7.28
C GLY A 73 -5.29 -8.83 -6.61
N LEU A 74 -5.85 -7.86 -7.35
CA LEU A 74 -6.55 -6.73 -6.74
C LEU A 74 -7.67 -7.22 -5.83
N VAL A 75 -8.58 -8.04 -6.36
CA VAL A 75 -9.69 -8.61 -5.59
C VAL A 75 -9.17 -9.55 -4.49
N GLY A 76 -8.22 -10.42 -4.83
CA GLY A 76 -7.66 -11.39 -3.89
C GLY A 76 -6.97 -10.72 -2.69
N GLY A 77 -6.14 -9.70 -2.95
CA GLY A 77 -5.47 -8.92 -1.91
C GLY A 77 -6.46 -8.16 -1.02
N THR A 78 -7.53 -7.61 -1.61
CA THR A 78 -8.61 -6.96 -0.85
C THR A 78 -9.29 -7.93 0.10
N LEU A 79 -9.61 -9.13 -0.37
CA LEU A 79 -10.24 -10.16 0.47
C LEU A 79 -9.31 -10.61 1.60
N VAL A 80 -8.01 -10.75 1.32
CA VAL A 80 -7.03 -11.14 2.36
C VAL A 80 -6.88 -10.05 3.42
N VAL A 81 -6.74 -8.78 3.04
CA VAL A 81 -6.56 -7.68 4.00
C VAL A 81 -7.83 -7.37 4.78
N ALA A 82 -9.02 -7.69 4.25
CA ALA A 82 -10.28 -7.50 4.96
C ALA A 82 -10.30 -8.23 6.32
N VAL A 83 -9.66 -9.40 6.43
CA VAL A 83 -9.62 -10.19 7.67
C VAL A 83 -8.88 -9.44 8.81
N PRO A 84 -7.59 -9.08 8.70
CA PRO A 84 -6.92 -8.32 9.76
C PRO A 84 -7.55 -6.95 10.00
N MET A 85 -8.14 -6.32 8.97
CA MET A 85 -8.84 -5.04 9.14
C MET A 85 -10.10 -5.18 10.00
N VAL A 86 -10.98 -6.16 9.71
CA VAL A 86 -12.17 -6.41 10.52
C VAL A 86 -11.80 -6.81 11.95
N LEU A 87 -10.80 -7.68 12.13
CA LEU A 87 -10.36 -8.09 13.47
C LEU A 87 -9.76 -6.93 14.26
N GLY A 88 -8.89 -6.13 13.65
CA GLY A 88 -8.31 -4.94 14.28
C GLY A 88 -9.39 -3.90 14.61
N TRP A 89 -10.36 -3.71 13.71
CA TRP A 89 -11.48 -2.80 13.95
C TRP A 89 -12.39 -3.26 15.07
N ALA A 90 -12.68 -4.56 15.18
CA ALA A 90 -13.45 -5.12 16.28
C ALA A 90 -12.73 -4.88 17.63
N VAL A 91 -11.41 -5.05 17.68
CA VAL A 91 -10.61 -4.71 18.86
C VAL A 91 -10.72 -3.22 19.20
N LEU A 92 -10.59 -2.34 18.20
CA LEU A 92 -10.75 -0.89 18.42
C LEU A 92 -12.15 -0.54 18.93
N TRP A 93 -13.20 -1.11 18.33
CA TRP A 93 -14.57 -0.89 18.75
C TRP A 93 -14.81 -1.33 20.20
N VAL A 94 -14.22 -2.45 20.64
CA VAL A 94 -14.31 -2.92 22.03
C VAL A 94 -13.59 -1.98 23.00
N ILE A 95 -12.42 -1.44 22.61
CA ILE A 95 -11.59 -0.60 23.49
C ILE A 95 -12.11 0.85 23.55
N LEU A 96 -12.45 1.42 22.40
CA LEU A 96 -12.78 2.85 22.24
C LEU A 96 -14.29 3.10 22.26
N GLY A 97 -15.11 2.09 21.95
CA GLY A 97 -16.54 2.27 21.73
C GLY A 97 -16.85 3.04 20.44
N ARG A 98 -18.07 3.58 20.36
CA ARG A 98 -18.52 4.39 19.23
C ARG A 98 -17.84 5.77 19.28
N GLY A 99 -17.05 6.07 18.26
CA GLY A 99 -16.46 7.39 18.03
C GLY A 99 -17.42 8.38 17.37
N PRO A 100 -16.96 9.62 17.12
CA PRO A 100 -17.72 10.60 16.37
C PRO A 100 -17.99 10.11 14.95
N GLU A 101 -19.16 10.47 14.41
CA GLU A 101 -19.43 10.24 12.99
C GLU A 101 -18.48 11.08 12.14
N MET A 102 -18.00 10.50 11.05
CA MET A 102 -17.05 11.19 10.17
C MET A 102 -17.73 12.43 9.58
N PRO A 103 -17.14 13.63 9.73
CA PRO A 103 -17.71 14.86 9.17
C PRO A 103 -17.94 14.75 7.66
N GLU A 104 -17.04 14.07 6.95
CA GLU A 104 -17.15 13.78 5.52
C GLU A 104 -18.39 12.95 5.16
N ALA A 105 -18.89 12.09 6.06
CA ALA A 105 -20.15 11.37 5.86
C ALA A 105 -21.38 12.27 6.04
N ALA A 106 -21.27 13.31 6.89
CA ALA A 106 -22.31 14.32 7.08
C ALA A 106 -22.30 15.39 5.97
N GLU A 107 -21.12 15.75 5.46
CA GLU A 107 -20.92 16.68 4.33
C GLU A 107 -21.12 16.02 2.95
N ALA A 108 -21.08 14.69 2.87
CA ALA A 108 -21.42 13.94 1.66
C ALA A 108 -22.88 14.14 1.19
N GLY A 109 -23.76 14.72 2.01
CA GLY A 109 -25.08 15.22 1.59
C GLY A 109 -25.85 14.34 0.58
N ASP A 110 -26.52 15.00 -0.39
CA ASP A 110 -27.32 14.39 -1.46
C ASP A 110 -26.49 13.74 -2.59
N TYR A 111 -25.18 13.51 -2.42
CA TYR A 111 -24.40 12.85 -3.48
C TYR A 111 -24.93 11.43 -3.72
N PRO A 112 -25.12 11.02 -5.00
CA PRO A 112 -25.54 9.66 -5.31
C PRO A 112 -24.56 8.65 -4.69
N VAL A 113 -25.08 7.59 -4.05
CA VAL A 113 -24.25 6.52 -3.44
C VAL A 113 -23.20 5.98 -4.40
N VAL A 114 -23.52 5.88 -5.70
CA VAL A 114 -22.59 5.46 -6.74
C VAL A 114 -21.37 6.40 -6.87
N ALA A 115 -21.56 7.71 -6.69
CA ALA A 115 -20.47 8.69 -6.74
C ALA A 115 -19.56 8.57 -5.51
N ILE A 116 -20.14 8.37 -4.32
CA ILE A 116 -19.39 8.13 -3.07
C ILE A 116 -18.54 6.86 -3.19
N VAL A 117 -19.16 5.76 -3.67
CA VAL A 117 -18.46 4.48 -3.88
C VAL A 117 -17.35 4.65 -4.91
N ALA A 118 -17.60 5.34 -6.03
CA ALA A 118 -16.59 5.60 -7.05
C ALA A 118 -15.40 6.40 -6.48
N TRP A 119 -15.66 7.47 -5.72
CA TRP A 119 -14.61 8.28 -5.10
C TRP A 119 -13.77 7.46 -4.11
N ILE A 120 -14.39 6.64 -3.24
CA ILE A 120 -13.68 5.74 -2.33
C ILE A 120 -12.77 4.78 -3.11
N LEU A 121 -13.28 4.14 -4.17
CA LEU A 121 -12.52 3.19 -4.96
C LEU A 121 -11.35 3.85 -5.70
N VAL A 122 -11.57 5.03 -6.28
CA VAL A 122 -10.51 5.79 -6.97
C VAL A 122 -9.42 6.20 -5.99
N ARG A 123 -9.80 6.74 -4.83
CA ARG A 123 -8.83 7.12 -3.79
C ARG A 123 -8.06 5.90 -3.26
N ALA A 124 -8.76 4.81 -2.96
CA ALA A 124 -8.15 3.61 -2.40
C ALA A 124 -7.19 2.91 -3.38
N TYR A 125 -7.62 2.69 -4.62
CA TYR A 125 -6.87 1.87 -5.57
C TYR A 125 -6.06 2.70 -6.56
N LEU A 126 -6.63 3.74 -7.17
CA LEU A 126 -5.95 4.49 -8.23
C LEU A 126 -4.96 5.49 -7.65
N LEU A 127 -5.33 6.21 -6.59
CA LEU A 127 -4.43 7.19 -5.98
C LEU A 127 -3.36 6.53 -5.12
N GLN A 128 -3.71 5.49 -4.35
CA GLN A 128 -2.82 4.91 -3.35
C GLN A 128 -2.34 3.50 -3.73
N GLY A 129 -3.22 2.49 -3.71
CA GLY A 129 -2.81 1.09 -3.78
C GLY A 129 -2.00 0.69 -5.01
N ILE A 130 -2.46 1.02 -6.22
CA ILE A 130 -1.80 0.63 -7.48
C ILE A 130 -0.46 1.37 -7.69
N PRO A 131 -0.40 2.71 -7.69
CA PRO A 131 0.84 3.42 -7.99
C PRO A 131 1.94 3.11 -6.98
N GLU A 132 1.61 3.07 -5.69
CA GLU A 132 2.59 2.78 -4.65
C GLU A 132 3.10 1.35 -4.77
N GLU A 133 2.22 0.35 -4.85
CA GLU A 133 2.68 -1.04 -4.92
C GLU A 133 3.35 -1.38 -6.26
N LEU A 134 3.06 -0.66 -7.36
CA LEU A 134 3.83 -0.78 -8.59
C LEU A 134 5.29 -0.33 -8.39
N LEU A 135 5.53 0.75 -7.65
CA LEU A 135 6.89 1.20 -7.30
C LEU A 135 7.57 0.20 -6.37
N PHE A 136 6.93 -0.11 -5.23
CA PHE A 136 7.60 -0.82 -4.14
C PHE A 136 7.57 -2.34 -4.28
N ARG A 137 6.45 -2.93 -4.76
CA ARG A 137 6.20 -4.38 -4.88
C ARG A 137 6.29 -4.90 -6.31
N GLY A 138 6.21 -4.00 -7.29
CA GLY A 138 6.55 -4.26 -8.68
C GLY A 138 8.04 -4.03 -8.92
N TRP A 139 8.42 -2.77 -9.16
CA TRP A 139 9.77 -2.42 -9.57
C TRP A 139 10.84 -2.72 -8.52
N LEU A 140 10.80 -2.10 -7.34
CA LEU A 140 11.87 -2.23 -6.34
C LEU A 140 12.01 -3.70 -5.90
N PHE A 141 10.89 -4.35 -5.59
CA PHE A 141 10.86 -5.76 -5.20
C PHE A 141 11.56 -6.69 -6.19
N ASP A 142 11.31 -6.51 -7.49
CA ASP A 142 11.89 -7.36 -8.52
C ASP A 142 13.42 -7.21 -8.65
N VAL A 143 14.00 -6.08 -8.22
CA VAL A 143 15.47 -5.88 -8.22
C VAL A 143 16.19 -6.91 -7.34
N THR A 144 15.62 -7.27 -6.20
CA THR A 144 16.25 -8.18 -5.25
C THR A 144 15.45 -9.44 -4.97
N ARG A 145 14.33 -9.70 -5.67
CA ARG A 145 13.36 -10.78 -5.41
C ARG A 145 13.96 -12.16 -5.07
N HIS A 146 15.11 -12.50 -5.65
CA HIS A 146 15.84 -13.75 -5.39
C HIS A 146 16.48 -13.83 -3.99
N ARG A 147 16.59 -12.70 -3.27
CA ARG A 147 17.09 -12.56 -1.89
C ARG A 147 15.93 -12.11 -1.02
N GLU A 148 15.16 -13.06 -0.54
CA GLU A 148 13.89 -12.77 0.12
C GLU A 148 14.01 -11.82 1.31
N ALA A 149 14.83 -12.20 2.31
CA ALA A 149 14.99 -11.41 3.53
C ALA A 149 15.45 -9.97 3.22
N LEU A 150 16.41 -9.82 2.31
CA LEU A 150 16.83 -8.49 1.84
C LEU A 150 15.63 -7.74 1.27
N THR A 151 14.95 -8.32 0.28
CA THR A 151 13.81 -7.72 -0.43
C THR A 151 12.74 -7.22 0.53
N VAL A 152 12.31 -8.06 1.47
CA VAL A 152 11.32 -7.69 2.48
C VAL A 152 11.81 -6.51 3.28
N VAL A 153 13.04 -6.56 3.83
CA VAL A 153 13.57 -5.50 4.69
C VAL A 153 13.71 -4.16 3.97
N TRP A 154 14.37 -4.11 2.82
CA TRP A 154 14.67 -2.81 2.20
C TRP A 154 13.46 -2.18 1.51
N THR A 155 12.57 -2.97 0.88
CA THR A 155 11.32 -2.43 0.31
C THR A 155 10.37 -2.01 1.43
N THR A 156 10.39 -2.68 2.58
CA THR A 156 9.64 -2.24 3.75
C THR A 156 10.16 -0.93 4.31
N ALA A 157 11.47 -0.79 4.46
CA ALA A 157 12.06 0.47 4.89
C ALA A 157 11.74 1.61 3.92
N ALA A 158 11.91 1.38 2.60
CA ALA A 158 11.63 2.37 1.57
C ALA A 158 10.16 2.80 1.57
N PHE A 159 9.22 1.86 1.64
CA PHE A 159 7.79 2.15 1.69
C PHE A 159 7.38 2.84 3.00
N THR A 160 7.88 2.36 4.13
CA THR A 160 7.48 2.89 5.45
C THR A 160 8.00 4.31 5.64
N LEU A 161 9.28 4.58 5.34
CA LEU A 161 9.90 5.87 5.68
C LEU A 161 9.35 7.05 4.88
N ILE A 162 8.85 6.85 3.66
CA ILE A 162 8.24 7.94 2.89
C ILE A 162 6.97 8.50 3.57
N HIS A 163 6.31 7.68 4.39
CA HIS A 163 5.09 8.05 5.10
C HIS A 163 5.34 8.96 6.30
N LEU A 164 6.60 9.29 6.63
CA LEU A 164 6.92 10.40 7.55
C LEU A 164 6.42 11.75 7.02
N THR A 165 6.16 11.86 5.71
CA THR A 165 5.63 13.07 5.07
C THR A 165 4.12 13.00 4.80
N SER A 166 3.46 11.92 5.20
CA SER A 166 2.01 11.76 5.02
C SER A 166 1.22 12.62 6.01
N SER A 167 0.01 13.00 5.62
CA SER A 167 -0.95 13.72 6.47
C SER A 167 -2.28 12.97 6.48
N GLY A 168 -2.49 12.15 7.50
CA GLY A 168 -3.66 11.30 7.75
C GLY A 168 -4.22 11.45 9.17
N GLY A 169 -4.03 12.62 9.80
CA GLY A 169 -4.52 12.94 11.15
C GLY A 169 -3.41 13.19 12.19
N GLN A 170 -2.14 13.08 11.82
CA GLN A 170 -1.00 13.37 12.69
C GLN A 170 -0.93 14.88 13.00
N GLN A 171 -0.69 15.25 14.25
CA GLN A 171 -0.55 16.65 14.68
C GLN A 171 0.83 16.94 15.25
N SER A 172 1.56 15.91 15.69
CA SER A 172 2.89 16.02 16.28
C SER A 172 3.92 15.14 15.57
N THR A 173 5.21 15.39 15.81
CA THR A 173 6.30 14.53 15.32
C THR A 173 6.14 13.09 15.80
N LEU A 174 5.69 12.90 17.04
CA LEU A 174 5.44 11.57 17.60
C LEU A 174 4.33 10.85 16.82
N ASP A 175 3.26 11.54 16.47
CA ASP A 175 2.17 10.95 15.69
C ASP A 175 2.66 10.48 14.32
N HIS A 176 3.55 11.24 13.67
CA HIS A 176 4.16 10.81 12.40
C HIS A 176 5.01 9.56 12.55
N VAL A 177 5.70 9.39 13.68
CA VAL A 177 6.47 8.16 13.97
C VAL A 177 5.55 6.99 14.30
N VAL A 178 4.53 7.19 15.15
CA VAL A 178 3.57 6.13 15.51
C VAL A 178 2.75 5.69 14.30
N TYR A 179 2.39 6.63 13.43
CA TYR A 179 1.69 6.34 12.19
C TYR A 179 2.43 5.33 11.32
N LEU A 180 3.78 5.28 11.37
CA LEU A 180 4.57 4.32 10.59
C LEU A 180 4.22 2.86 10.87
N ALA A 181 3.57 2.53 11.99
CA ALA A 181 3.05 1.19 12.26
C ALA A 181 2.09 0.70 11.15
N MET A 182 1.26 1.61 10.60
CA MET A 182 0.35 1.30 9.50
C MET A 182 1.07 0.90 8.21
N PRO A 183 1.87 1.78 7.57
CA PRO A 183 2.58 1.44 6.34
C PRO A 183 3.60 0.33 6.55
N PHE A 184 4.17 0.16 7.75
CA PHE A 184 4.99 -1.01 8.08
C PHE A 184 4.19 -2.31 7.96
N GLY A 185 2.99 -2.38 8.56
CA GLY A 185 2.13 -3.57 8.48
C GLY A 185 1.64 -3.86 7.06
N MET A 186 1.18 -2.82 6.36
CA MET A 186 0.80 -2.90 4.94
C MET A 186 1.95 -3.47 4.09
N SER A 187 3.15 -2.99 4.37
CA SER A 187 4.36 -3.35 3.66
C SER A 187 4.73 -4.83 3.81
N ILE A 188 4.69 -5.34 5.05
CA ILE A 188 4.98 -6.74 5.35
C ILE A 188 3.93 -7.65 4.72
N LEU A 189 2.63 -7.30 4.84
CA LEU A 189 1.54 -8.04 4.21
C LEU A 189 1.68 -8.05 2.68
N GLY A 190 1.90 -6.89 2.05
CA GLY A 190 2.09 -6.78 0.62
C GLY A 190 3.27 -7.62 0.12
N ALA A 191 4.42 -7.57 0.81
CA ALA A 191 5.57 -8.41 0.49
C ALA A 191 5.25 -9.92 0.58
N ALA A 192 4.55 -10.33 1.64
CA ALA A 192 4.12 -11.71 1.82
C ALA A 192 3.24 -12.19 0.65
N LEU A 193 2.26 -11.37 0.26
CA LEU A 193 1.35 -11.66 -0.84
C LEU A 193 2.07 -11.77 -2.18
N VAL A 194 3.04 -10.89 -2.46
CA VAL A 194 3.84 -11.00 -3.70
C VAL A 194 4.66 -12.28 -3.75
N TYR A 195 5.19 -12.77 -2.63
CA TYR A 195 5.88 -14.05 -2.60
C TYR A 195 4.93 -15.25 -2.71
N CYS A 196 3.76 -15.21 -2.07
CA CYS A 196 2.80 -16.32 -2.12
C CYS A 196 2.14 -16.46 -3.49
N PHE A 197 1.79 -15.33 -4.12
CA PHE A 197 0.96 -15.32 -5.33
C PHE A 197 1.67 -14.79 -6.58
N GLY A 198 2.92 -14.34 -6.45
CA GLY A 198 3.79 -14.06 -7.59
C GLY A 198 3.49 -12.78 -8.37
N SER A 199 2.61 -11.91 -7.89
CA SER A 199 2.22 -10.67 -8.57
C SER A 199 2.03 -9.49 -7.61
N PHE A 200 2.50 -8.30 -8.00
CA PHE A 200 2.34 -7.07 -7.22
C PHE A 200 0.87 -6.63 -7.10
N TRP A 201 -0.01 -7.08 -8.01
CA TRP A 201 -1.44 -6.80 -7.92
C TRP A 201 -2.07 -7.29 -6.62
N TRP A 202 -1.54 -8.37 -6.02
CA TRP A 202 -1.98 -8.81 -4.69
C TRP A 202 -1.62 -7.82 -3.59
N ALA A 203 -0.43 -7.21 -3.66
CA ALA A 203 -0.06 -6.13 -2.76
C ALA A 203 -0.93 -4.89 -3.00
N ALA A 204 -1.12 -4.48 -4.26
CA ALA A 204 -2.00 -3.36 -4.61
C ALA A 204 -3.44 -3.58 -4.12
N GLY A 205 -3.93 -4.82 -4.22
CA GLY A 205 -5.22 -5.25 -3.71
C GLY A 205 -5.31 -5.13 -2.19
N SER A 206 -4.28 -5.57 -1.45
CA SER A 206 -4.25 -5.41 0.00
C SER A 206 -4.09 -3.97 0.45
N HIS A 207 -3.32 -3.14 -0.26
CA HIS A 207 -3.12 -1.75 0.07
C HIS A 207 -4.42 -0.95 -0.19
N GLY A 208 -4.95 -1.01 -1.42
CA GLY A 208 -6.22 -0.35 -1.74
C GLY A 208 -7.39 -0.94 -0.94
N GLY A 209 -7.38 -2.25 -0.72
CA GLY A 209 -8.35 -2.93 0.13
C GLY A 209 -8.33 -2.42 1.57
N MET A 210 -7.14 -2.15 2.14
CA MET A 210 -7.03 -1.56 3.46
C MET A 210 -7.70 -0.18 3.53
N HIS A 211 -7.44 0.71 2.56
CA HIS A 211 -8.12 2.01 2.49
C HIS A 211 -9.63 1.90 2.27
N LEU A 212 -10.08 0.96 1.43
CA LEU A 212 -11.49 0.65 1.26
C LEU A 212 -12.12 0.20 2.58
N MET A 213 -11.48 -0.70 3.30
CA MET A 213 -11.96 -1.19 4.60
C MET A 213 -11.96 -0.09 5.66
N LEU A 214 -10.95 0.79 5.69
CA LEU A 214 -10.98 1.98 6.55
C LEU A 214 -12.23 2.81 6.28
N ALA A 215 -12.51 3.15 5.02
CA ALA A 215 -13.68 3.95 4.66
C ALA A 215 -15.00 3.26 5.04
N VAL A 216 -15.16 1.97 4.67
CA VAL A 216 -16.39 1.21 4.95
C VAL A 216 -16.62 1.03 6.45
N LEU A 217 -15.57 0.68 7.20
CA LEU A 217 -15.67 0.45 8.64
C LEU A 217 -15.87 1.75 9.41
N SER A 218 -15.25 2.86 8.99
CA SER A 218 -15.52 4.19 9.54
C SER A 218 -16.98 4.63 9.36
N LEU A 219 -17.61 4.28 8.24
CA LEU A 219 -19.03 4.59 7.99
C LEU A 219 -19.96 3.68 8.80
N ALA A 220 -19.68 2.38 8.86
CA ALA A 220 -20.56 1.41 9.51
C ALA A 220 -20.39 1.36 11.03
N PHE A 221 -19.16 1.52 11.52
CA PHE A 221 -18.76 1.35 12.91
C PHE A 221 -17.73 2.43 13.28
N PRO A 222 -18.14 3.71 13.39
CA PRO A 222 -17.22 4.82 13.60
C PRO A 222 -16.43 4.64 14.90
N VAL A 223 -15.10 4.70 14.79
CA VAL A 223 -14.17 4.77 15.92
C VAL A 223 -13.27 5.99 15.73
N GLU A 224 -12.76 6.54 16.82
CA GLU A 224 -11.77 7.61 16.74
C GLU A 224 -10.46 7.09 16.11
N LEU A 225 -10.09 7.65 14.96
CA LEU A 225 -8.84 7.31 14.28
C LEU A 225 -7.70 8.14 14.88
N GLY A 226 -6.64 7.46 15.30
CA GLY A 226 -5.45 8.07 15.89
C GLY A 226 -4.39 7.04 16.22
N ASN A 227 -3.49 7.36 17.15
CA ASN A 227 -2.33 6.55 17.50
C ASN A 227 -2.67 5.07 17.79
N LEU A 228 -3.73 4.81 18.58
CA LEU A 228 -4.13 3.43 18.88
C LEU A 228 -4.64 2.70 17.64
N ALA A 229 -5.45 3.37 16.80
CA ALA A 229 -5.95 2.77 15.56
C ALA A 229 -4.81 2.38 14.62
N TRP A 230 -3.81 3.25 14.45
CA TRP A 230 -2.65 2.97 13.62
C TRP A 230 -1.83 1.79 14.12
N LEU A 231 -1.61 1.70 15.44
CA LEU A 231 -0.91 0.58 16.06
C LEU A 231 -1.67 -0.74 15.89
N VAL A 232 -2.97 -0.76 16.19
CA VAL A 232 -3.78 -1.98 16.14
C VAL A 232 -3.89 -2.51 14.71
N LEU A 233 -4.24 -1.64 13.75
CA LEU A 233 -4.43 -2.04 12.36
C LEU A 233 -3.10 -2.37 11.67
N GLY A 234 -2.02 -1.65 11.99
CA GLY A 234 -0.67 -1.96 11.52
C GLY A 234 -0.16 -3.30 12.07
N LEU A 235 -0.37 -3.56 13.37
CA LEU A 235 -0.01 -4.84 13.98
C LEU A 235 -0.82 -6.00 13.39
N ALA A 236 -2.13 -5.84 13.20
CA ALA A 236 -2.98 -6.88 12.60
C ALA A 236 -2.48 -7.28 11.21
N GLN A 237 -2.14 -6.31 10.35
CA GLN A 237 -1.57 -6.56 9.03
C GLN A 237 -0.17 -7.18 9.10
N THR A 238 0.68 -6.72 10.03
CA THR A 238 2.02 -7.30 10.27
C THR A 238 1.91 -8.79 10.62
N LEU A 239 1.02 -9.14 11.55
CA LEU A 239 0.80 -10.53 11.97
C LEU A 239 0.26 -11.39 10.83
N ALA A 240 -0.68 -10.87 10.04
CA ALA A 240 -1.19 -11.57 8.86
C ALA A 240 -0.08 -11.84 7.81
N GLY A 241 0.76 -10.83 7.52
CA GLY A 241 1.88 -10.98 6.60
C GLY A 241 2.93 -11.97 7.11
N ALA A 242 3.28 -11.90 8.40
CA ALA A 242 4.22 -12.83 9.02
C ALA A 242 3.70 -14.28 9.00
N LEU A 243 2.40 -14.48 9.28
CA LEU A 243 1.76 -15.79 9.22
C LEU A 243 1.77 -16.38 7.80
N LEU A 244 1.50 -15.55 6.77
CA LEU A 244 1.55 -15.98 5.38
C LEU A 244 2.97 -16.39 4.96
N LEU A 245 3.98 -15.60 5.31
CA LEU A 245 5.39 -15.94 5.05
C LEU A 245 5.80 -17.24 5.76
N TRP A 246 5.40 -17.39 7.03
CA TRP A 246 5.66 -18.60 7.80
C TRP A 246 5.00 -19.83 7.16
N TRP A 247 3.71 -19.74 6.84
CA TRP A 247 2.96 -20.83 6.20
C TRP A 247 3.59 -21.25 4.86
N ARG A 248 3.95 -20.27 4.02
CA ARG A 248 4.64 -20.53 2.74
C ARG A 248 5.97 -21.26 2.95
N ASN A 249 6.73 -20.87 3.97
CA ASN A 249 8.01 -21.51 4.29
C ASN A 249 7.86 -22.95 4.80
N VAL A 250 6.78 -23.25 5.54
CA VAL A 250 6.45 -24.63 5.92
C VAL A 250 6.16 -25.47 4.66
N GLN A 251 5.31 -24.96 3.76
CA GLN A 251 4.96 -25.67 2.52
C GLN A 251 6.18 -25.96 1.63
N LEU A 252 7.10 -25.00 1.51
CA LEU A 252 8.34 -25.18 0.75
C LEU A 252 9.21 -26.31 1.34
N ARG A 253 9.39 -26.33 2.66
CA ARG A 253 10.17 -27.38 3.34
C ARG A 253 9.56 -28.76 3.16
N ASP A 254 8.23 -28.86 3.26
CA ASP A 254 7.53 -30.13 3.07
C ASP A 254 7.68 -30.64 1.64
N SER A 255 7.68 -29.76 0.64
CA SER A 255 7.91 -30.13 -0.76
C SER A 255 9.34 -30.61 -1.05
N GLU A 256 10.34 -30.06 -0.35
CA GLU A 256 11.74 -30.49 -0.48
C GLU A 256 11.99 -31.86 0.15
N ASN A 257 11.22 -32.25 1.18
CA ASN A 257 11.34 -33.55 1.85
C ASN A 257 10.67 -34.71 1.09
N LEU A 258 9.93 -34.43 0.02
CA LEU A 258 9.21 -35.42 -0.80
C LEU A 258 9.94 -35.78 -2.10
N VAL A 259 11.11 -35.18 -2.37
CA VAL A 259 11.97 -35.40 -3.55
C VAL A 259 13.24 -36.13 -3.12
#